data_AF-A0A3S0YGC6-F1
#
_entry.id   AF-A0A3S0YGC6-F1
#
_cell.length_a   1.000
_cell.length_b   1.000
_cell.length_c   1.000
_cell.angle_alpha   90.00
_cell.angle_beta   90.00
_cell.angle_gamma   90.00
#
_symmetry.space_group_name_H-M   'P 1'
#
loop_
_entity.id
_entity.type
_entity.pdbx_description
1 polymer ?
#
loop_
_entity_poly.entity_id
_entity_poly.type
_entity_poly.pdbx_seq_one_letter_code
_entity_poly.pdbx_strand_id
1 'polypeptide(L)'
;MNLTSEQVHWIGGFAFTIVALLLILYETRLVRAGWLPYLLPILLIGYGVESFIDPLVHGAAEPQNYGAESLQHIIQGTLMLIVGGVEWLRAGGRLKHYGWGLLLPLGLVGVGSVFMFHAQHEANVPPLLLLVQHRIFAITLWIAAATKAVAEWPNKNSRAFSIAWLLPLLLFGLELLVYTEGGTPLIHMAH
;
A
#
# COMPACT_ATOMS: atom_id res chain seq x y z
N MET A 1 -3.23 20.10 -4.90
CA MET A 1 -4.62 19.60 -4.99
C MET A 1 -5.10 19.46 -3.55
N ASN A 2 -6.30 19.93 -3.22
CA ASN A 2 -6.82 19.84 -1.85
C ASN A 2 -7.61 18.55 -1.70
N LEU A 3 -6.92 17.40 -1.71
CA LEU A 3 -7.54 16.11 -1.41
C LEU A 3 -7.57 15.91 0.10
N THR A 4 -8.63 15.26 0.59
CA THR A 4 -8.69 14.78 1.98
C THR A 4 -7.90 13.49 2.12
N SER A 5 -7.43 13.16 3.34
CA SER A 5 -6.78 11.88 3.63
C SER A 5 -7.66 10.69 3.21
N GLU A 6 -8.97 10.76 3.48
CA GLU A 6 -9.95 9.77 3.02
C GLU A 6 -9.93 9.56 1.49
N GLN A 7 -9.91 10.65 0.70
CA GLN A 7 -9.81 10.56 -0.76
C GLN A 7 -8.47 9.98 -1.24
N VAL A 8 -7.38 10.30 -0.55
CA VAL A 8 -6.05 9.73 -0.84
C VAL A 8 -6.08 8.22 -0.64
N HIS A 9 -6.65 7.74 0.47
CA HIS A 9 -6.85 6.33 0.74
C HIS A 9 -7.70 5.67 -0.35
N TRP A 10 -8.80 6.29 -0.81
CA TRP A 10 -9.61 5.75 -1.90
C TRP A 10 -8.85 5.63 -3.22
N ILE A 11 -8.06 6.65 -3.58
CA ILE A 11 -7.24 6.64 -4.79
C ILE A 11 -6.20 5.52 -4.71
N GLY A 12 -5.52 5.40 -3.57
CA GLY A 12 -4.59 4.30 -3.29
C GLY A 12 -5.29 2.95 -3.40
N GLY A 13 -6.43 2.79 -2.73
CA GLY A 13 -7.22 1.57 -2.72
C GLY A 13 -7.66 1.12 -4.11
N PHE A 14 -8.11 2.06 -4.94
CA PHE A 14 -8.44 1.80 -6.34
C PHE A 14 -7.22 1.30 -7.12
N ALA A 15 -6.07 1.95 -6.95
CA ALA A 15 -4.83 1.58 -7.63
C ALA A 15 -4.34 0.18 -7.19
N PHE A 16 -4.30 -0.10 -5.88
CA PHE A 16 -3.95 -1.42 -5.35
C PHE A 16 -4.91 -2.51 -5.85
N THR A 17 -6.21 -2.23 -5.84
CA THR A 17 -7.25 -3.16 -6.31
C THR A 17 -7.04 -3.53 -7.78
N ILE A 18 -6.90 -2.53 -8.66
CA ILE A 18 -6.72 -2.78 -10.10
C ILE A 18 -5.42 -3.53 -10.37
N VAL A 19 -4.32 -3.10 -9.75
CA VAL A 19 -3.01 -3.75 -9.94
C VAL A 19 -3.06 -5.19 -9.45
N ALA A 20 -3.61 -5.46 -8.27
CA ALA A 20 -3.73 -6.82 -7.75
C ALA A 20 -4.60 -7.71 -8.67
N LEU A 21 -5.74 -7.21 -9.15
CA LEU A 21 -6.59 -7.94 -10.10
C LEU A 21 -5.85 -8.24 -11.41
N LEU A 22 -5.19 -7.25 -12.02
CA LEU A 22 -4.45 -7.44 -13.26
C LEU A 22 -3.28 -8.43 -13.08
N LEU A 23 -2.59 -8.40 -11.95
CA LEU A 23 -1.53 -9.36 -11.63
C LEU A 23 -2.09 -10.76 -11.38
N ILE A 24 -3.26 -10.91 -10.76
CA ILE A 24 -3.94 -12.21 -10.62
C ILE A 24 -4.29 -12.78 -12.00
N LEU A 25 -4.85 -11.96 -12.89
CA LEU A 25 -5.15 -12.35 -14.28
C LEU A 25 -3.88 -12.73 -15.06
N TYR A 26 -2.78 -12.03 -14.80
CA TYR A 26 -1.47 -12.33 -15.38
C TYR A 26 -0.91 -13.68 -14.89
N GLU A 27 -0.86 -13.91 -13.58
CA GLU A 27 -0.29 -15.12 -12.97
C GLU A 27 -1.13 -16.38 -13.26
N THR A 28 -2.45 -16.21 -13.39
CA THR A 28 -3.38 -17.25 -13.87
C THR A 28 -3.26 -17.52 -15.37
N ARG A 29 -2.51 -16.69 -16.10
CA ARG A 29 -2.32 -16.72 -17.57
C ARG A 29 -3.57 -16.41 -18.39
N LEU A 30 -4.57 -15.77 -17.79
CA LEU A 30 -5.75 -15.26 -18.50
C LEU A 30 -5.40 -14.06 -19.38
N VAL A 31 -4.45 -13.23 -18.94
CA VAL A 31 -3.89 -12.12 -19.72
C VAL A 31 -2.38 -12.29 -19.84
N ARG A 32 -1.81 -12.02 -21.02
CA ARG A 32 -0.37 -12.10 -21.27
C ARG A 32 0.11 -10.83 -21.95
N ALA A 33 0.47 -9.83 -21.15
CA ALA A 33 1.08 -8.61 -21.63
C ALA A 33 2.40 -8.37 -20.88
N GLY A 34 3.49 -8.15 -21.61
CA GLY A 34 4.84 -8.07 -21.05
C GLY A 34 5.09 -6.87 -20.14
N TRP A 35 4.19 -5.89 -20.12
CA TRP A 35 4.27 -4.73 -19.25
C TRP A 35 3.60 -4.96 -17.88
N LEU A 36 2.75 -5.98 -17.72
CA LEU A 36 2.03 -6.25 -16.47
C LEU A 36 2.94 -6.47 -15.26
N PRO A 37 4.11 -7.14 -15.37
CA PRO A 37 5.05 -7.25 -14.25
C PRO A 37 5.57 -5.91 -13.71
N TYR A 38 5.49 -4.83 -14.50
CA TYR A 38 5.90 -3.49 -14.07
C TYR A 38 4.80 -2.72 -13.32
N LEU A 39 3.57 -3.23 -13.26
CA LEU A 39 2.49 -2.57 -12.53
C LEU A 39 2.77 -2.46 -11.03
N LEU A 40 3.25 -3.53 -10.41
CA LEU A 40 3.59 -3.53 -9.00
C LEU A 40 4.66 -2.50 -8.66
N PRO A 41 5.84 -2.47 -9.31
CA PRO A 41 6.84 -1.45 -8.98
C PRO A 41 6.37 -0.03 -9.27
N ILE A 42 5.57 0.21 -10.33
CA ILE A 42 4.98 1.53 -10.58
C ILE A 42 4.07 1.95 -9.43
N LEU A 43 3.20 1.04 -8.96
CA LEU A 43 2.33 1.28 -7.83
C LEU A 43 3.12 1.61 -6.56
N LEU A 44 4.13 0.80 -6.23
CA LEU A 44 4.95 1.01 -5.03
C LEU A 44 5.76 2.30 -5.10
N ILE A 45 6.30 2.66 -6.28
CA ILE A 45 6.99 3.93 -6.46
C ILE A 45 6.00 5.10 -6.36
N GLY A 46 4.83 5.01 -7.00
CA GLY A 46 3.81 6.05 -6.96
C GLY A 46 3.32 6.32 -5.54
N TYR A 47 2.94 5.25 -4.83
CA TYR A 47 2.58 5.32 -3.41
C TYR A 47 3.74 5.81 -2.55
N GLY A 48 4.97 5.35 -2.85
CA GLY A 48 6.17 5.79 -2.15
C GLY A 48 6.45 7.29 -2.29
N VAL A 49 6.31 7.84 -3.51
CA VAL A 49 6.43 9.29 -3.76
C VAL A 49 5.35 10.04 -3.01
N GLU A 50 4.10 9.62 -3.14
CA GLU A 50 2.94 10.24 -2.50
C GLU A 50 3.13 10.32 -0.98
N SER A 51 3.41 9.20 -0.31
CA SER A 51 3.61 9.19 1.14
C SER A 51 4.86 9.95 1.57
N PHE A 52 5.91 10.00 0.74
CA PHE A 52 7.12 10.75 1.07
C PHE A 52 6.92 12.26 1.01
N ILE A 53 6.13 12.74 0.03
CA ILE A 53 5.88 14.17 -0.15
C ILE A 53 4.70 14.68 0.66
N ASP A 54 3.85 13.80 1.17
CA ASP A 54 2.63 14.15 1.91
C ASP A 54 2.87 15.19 3.03
N PRO A 55 3.92 15.07 3.87
CA PRO A 55 4.24 16.09 4.88
C PRO A 55 4.68 17.44 4.28
N LEU A 56 5.28 17.42 3.08
CA LEU A 56 5.72 18.64 2.38
C LEU A 56 4.57 19.38 1.73
N VAL A 57 3.49 18.67 1.36
CA VAL A 57 2.30 19.23 0.71
C VAL A 57 1.37 19.90 1.72
N HIS A 58 1.30 19.38 2.94
CA HIS A 58 0.46 19.92 4.02
C HIS A 58 1.08 21.14 4.75
N GLY A 59 2.40 21.35 4.64
CA GLY A 59 3.06 22.59 5.03
C GLY A 59 2.95 22.93 6.52
N ALA A 60 2.58 24.18 6.84
CA ALA A 60 2.58 24.74 8.21
C ALA A 60 1.25 24.54 8.98
N ALA A 61 0.31 23.75 8.46
CA ALA A 61 -0.97 23.46 9.10
C ALA A 61 -0.86 22.29 10.08
N GLU A 62 0.19 22.25 10.91
CA GLU A 62 0.47 21.14 11.83
C GLU A 62 -0.59 21.02 12.94
N PRO A 63 -1.41 19.95 12.98
CA PRO A 63 -2.19 19.59 14.16
C PRO A 63 -1.28 19.10 15.29
N GLN A 64 -1.79 18.97 16.51
CA GLN A 64 -1.04 18.33 17.60
C GLN A 64 -0.69 16.88 17.21
N ASN A 65 0.59 16.50 17.32
CA ASN A 65 1.20 15.21 16.93
C ASN A 65 1.62 15.03 15.44
N TYR A 66 1.58 16.09 14.61
CA TYR A 66 1.92 16.00 13.20
C TYR A 66 3.33 15.45 12.90
N GLY A 67 4.29 15.67 13.81
CA GLY A 67 5.66 15.15 13.64
C GLY A 67 5.75 13.61 13.63
N ALA A 68 4.91 12.91 14.39
CA ALA A 68 4.92 11.44 14.42
C ALA A 68 4.26 10.85 13.16
N GLU A 69 3.13 11.42 12.75
CA GLU A 69 2.42 11.07 11.52
C GLU A 69 3.28 11.34 10.27
N SER A 70 3.88 12.53 10.21
CA SER A 70 4.78 12.92 9.11
C SER A 70 5.99 11.99 8.99
N LEU A 71 6.62 11.65 10.13
CA LEU A 71 7.73 10.72 10.14
C LEU A 71 7.31 9.33 9.66
N GLN A 72 6.12 8.87 10.06
CA GLN A 72 5.55 7.60 9.61
C GLN A 72 5.34 7.58 8.09
N HIS A 73 4.81 8.67 7.52
CA HIS A 73 4.61 8.83 6.08
C HIS A 73 5.94 8.85 5.30
N ILE A 74 6.97 9.54 5.82
CA ILE A 74 8.32 9.53 5.23
C ILE A 74 8.94 8.13 5.28
N ILE A 75 8.81 7.43 6.41
CA ILE A 75 9.31 6.06 6.56
C ILE A 75 8.61 5.13 5.56
N GLN A 76 7.28 5.19 5.51
CA GLN A 76 6.46 4.42 4.56
C GLN A 76 6.87 4.71 3.10
N GLY A 77 6.95 5.99 2.75
CA GLY A 77 7.33 6.44 1.42
C GLY A 77 8.71 5.92 1.01
N THR A 78 9.70 6.07 1.90
CA THR A 78 11.07 5.59 1.69
C THR A 78 11.12 4.08 1.50
N LEU A 79 10.43 3.30 2.33
CA LEU A 79 10.36 1.85 2.21
C LEU A 79 9.78 1.43 0.85
N MET A 80 8.68 2.07 0.43
CA MET A 80 8.00 1.73 -0.83
C MET A 80 8.80 2.15 -2.05
N LEU A 81 9.53 3.28 -2.00
CA LEU A 81 10.47 3.68 -3.05
C LEU A 81 11.61 2.68 -3.23
N ILE A 82 12.24 2.24 -2.13
CA ILE A 82 13.32 1.25 -2.18
C ILE A 82 12.82 -0.06 -2.78
N VAL A 83 11.70 -0.57 -2.27
CA VAL A 83 11.12 -1.85 -2.70
C VAL A 83 10.65 -1.77 -4.15
N GLY A 84 9.96 -0.69 -4.53
CA GLY A 84 9.51 -0.46 -5.90
C GLY A 84 10.67 -0.37 -6.89
N GLY A 85 11.77 0.28 -6.50
CA GLY A 85 13.01 0.30 -7.30
C GLY A 85 13.62 -1.09 -7.49
N VAL A 86 13.66 -1.91 -6.44
CA VAL A 86 14.13 -3.30 -6.54
C VAL A 86 13.21 -4.13 -7.44
N GLU A 87 11.90 -4.07 -7.21
CA GLU A 87 10.93 -4.83 -8.01
C GLU A 87 10.94 -4.39 -9.48
N TRP A 88 11.20 -3.11 -9.78
CA TRP A 88 11.41 -2.63 -11.15
C TRP A 88 12.60 -3.30 -11.81
N LEU A 89 13.75 -3.34 -11.12
CA LEU A 89 14.97 -3.98 -11.62
C LEU A 89 14.80 -5.50 -11.75
N ARG A 90 14.02 -6.13 -10.87
CA ARG A 90 13.67 -7.56 -10.95
C ARG A 90 12.75 -7.84 -12.14
N ALA A 91 11.70 -7.04 -12.36
CA ALA A 91 10.81 -7.16 -13.51
C ALA A 91 11.57 -7.01 -14.84
N GLY A 92 12.60 -6.16 -14.88
CA GLY A 92 13.52 -6.03 -16.01
C GLY A 92 14.61 -7.09 -16.12
N GLY A 93 14.62 -8.10 -15.24
CA GLY A 93 15.59 -9.19 -15.25
C GLY A 93 17.03 -8.80 -14.87
N ARG A 94 17.25 -7.61 -14.30
CA ARG A 94 18.58 -7.11 -13.88
C ARG A 94 19.01 -7.70 -12.53
N LEU A 95 18.06 -7.99 -11.65
CA LEU A 95 18.29 -8.62 -10.34
C LEU A 95 17.70 -10.03 -10.33
N LYS A 96 18.56 -11.06 -10.36
CA LYS A 96 18.14 -12.48 -10.51
C LYS A 96 18.28 -13.31 -9.23
N HIS A 97 19.05 -12.85 -8.25
CA HIS A 97 19.24 -13.59 -7.00
C HIS A 97 17.95 -13.58 -6.18
N TYR A 98 17.55 -14.75 -5.64
CA TYR A 98 16.28 -14.92 -4.91
C TYR A 98 16.17 -13.97 -3.70
N GLY A 99 17.30 -13.67 -3.04
CA GLY A 99 17.34 -12.75 -1.90
C GLY A 99 16.78 -11.36 -2.20
N TRP A 100 16.84 -10.89 -3.45
CA TRP A 100 16.23 -9.62 -3.84
C TRP A 100 14.70 -9.65 -3.73
N GLY A 101 14.08 -10.83 -3.87
CA GLY A 101 12.64 -10.97 -3.72
C GLY A 101 12.14 -10.99 -2.30
N LEU A 102 13.03 -11.11 -1.32
CA LEU A 102 12.68 -10.95 0.09
C LEU A 102 12.54 -9.47 0.49
N LEU A 103 12.94 -8.51 -0.35
CA LEU A 103 12.76 -7.10 -0.04
C LEU A 103 11.30 -6.66 -0.08
N LEU A 104 10.49 -7.17 -1.00
CA LEU A 104 9.05 -6.89 -1.01
C LEU A 104 8.34 -7.32 0.28
N PRO A 105 8.43 -8.58 0.74
CA PRO A 105 7.77 -8.96 1.99
C PRO A 105 8.31 -8.18 3.20
N LEU A 106 9.60 -7.84 3.25
CA LEU A 106 10.14 -6.96 4.30
C LEU A 106 9.54 -5.55 4.23
N GLY A 107 9.37 -4.99 3.03
CA GLY A 107 8.69 -3.73 2.81
C GLY A 107 7.24 -3.75 3.29
N LEU A 108 6.49 -4.80 2.96
CA LEU A 108 5.11 -4.99 3.39
C LEU A 108 5.02 -5.13 4.93
N VAL A 109 5.96 -5.83 5.57
CA VAL A 109 6.05 -5.85 7.04
C VAL A 109 6.31 -4.46 7.61
N GLY A 110 7.25 -3.72 7.02
CA GLY A 110 7.59 -2.37 7.46
C GLY A 110 6.40 -1.41 7.36
N VAL A 111 5.74 -1.36 6.21
CA VAL A 111 4.54 -0.51 6.00
C VAL A 111 3.37 -0.98 6.86
N GLY A 112 3.13 -2.29 6.97
CA GLY A 112 2.14 -2.81 7.90
C GLY A 112 2.44 -2.41 9.36
N SER A 113 3.72 -2.33 9.75
CA SER A 113 4.10 -1.84 11.08
C SER A 113 3.83 -0.35 11.27
N VAL A 114 4.03 0.46 10.22
CA VAL A 114 3.62 1.88 10.24
C VAL A 114 2.12 1.99 10.48
N PHE A 115 1.29 1.25 9.74
CA PHE A 115 -0.16 1.23 9.95
C PHE A 115 -0.57 0.73 11.33
N MET A 116 0.09 -0.30 11.87
CA MET A 116 -0.22 -0.86 13.19
C MET A 116 -0.12 0.18 14.32
N PHE A 117 0.84 1.10 14.18
CA PHE A 117 1.18 2.12 15.17
C PHE A 117 0.91 3.53 14.67
N HIS A 118 0.10 3.68 13.63
CA HIS A 118 -0.11 4.96 12.97
C HIS A 118 -0.69 5.98 13.96
N ALA A 119 -0.09 7.17 14.01
CA ALA A 119 -0.63 8.27 14.79
C ALA A 119 -1.97 8.68 14.17
N GLN A 120 -3.03 8.73 14.96
CA GLN A 120 -4.37 9.05 14.46
C GLN A 120 -4.55 10.58 14.51
N HIS A 121 -5.10 11.15 13.44
CA HIS A 121 -5.47 12.56 13.35
C HIS A 121 -6.94 12.79 13.73
N GLU A 122 -7.34 14.06 13.80
CA GLU A 122 -8.73 14.43 14.04
C GLU A 122 -9.60 14.08 12.83
N ALA A 123 -10.72 13.41 13.07
CA ALA A 123 -11.70 13.01 12.05
C ALA A 123 -13.12 13.10 12.59
N ASN A 124 -14.11 12.98 11.71
CA ASN A 124 -15.53 13.04 12.05
C ASN A 124 -16.12 11.67 12.48
N VAL A 125 -15.26 10.74 12.86
CA VAL A 125 -15.62 9.38 13.31
C VAL A 125 -15.00 9.09 14.67
N PRO A 126 -15.54 8.11 15.42
CA PRO A 126 -14.92 7.69 16.66
C PRO A 126 -13.44 7.29 16.44
N PRO A 127 -12.49 7.76 17.27
CA PRO A 127 -11.06 7.42 17.12
C PRO A 127 -10.79 5.91 17.12
N LEU A 128 -11.63 5.13 17.80
CA LEU A 128 -11.58 3.67 17.77
C LEU A 128 -11.79 3.09 16.37
N LEU A 129 -12.64 3.70 15.53
CA LEU A 129 -12.88 3.24 14.17
C LEU A 129 -11.60 3.41 13.33
N LEU A 130 -10.99 4.58 13.35
CA LEU A 130 -9.74 4.82 12.61
C LEU A 130 -8.63 3.86 13.05
N LEU A 131 -8.47 3.68 14.36
CA LEU A 131 -7.49 2.75 14.93
C LEU A 131 -7.71 1.32 14.44
N VAL A 132 -8.96 0.85 14.39
CA VAL A 132 -9.31 -0.49 13.93
C VAL A 132 -9.04 -0.63 12.42
N GLN A 133 -9.42 0.36 11.60
CA GLN A 133 -9.16 0.35 10.16
C GLN A 133 -7.65 0.20 9.86
N HIS A 134 -6.82 1.04 10.47
CA HIS A 134 -5.37 0.98 10.30
C HIS A 134 -4.75 -0.35 10.78
N ARG A 135 -5.26 -0.94 11.87
CA ARG A 135 -4.79 -2.25 12.34
C ARG A 135 -5.20 -3.39 11.41
N ILE A 136 -6.37 -3.31 10.80
CA ILE A 136 -6.81 -4.26 9.78
C ILE A 136 -5.85 -4.18 8.58
N PHE A 137 -5.55 -2.97 8.08
CA PHE A 137 -4.58 -2.77 7.01
C PHE A 137 -3.22 -3.42 7.33
N ALA A 138 -2.72 -3.20 8.54
CA ALA A 138 -1.46 -3.75 9.01
C ALA A 138 -1.44 -5.29 8.97
N ILE A 139 -2.48 -5.92 9.52
CA ILE A 139 -2.61 -7.39 9.55
C ILE A 139 -2.69 -7.94 8.13
N THR A 140 -3.48 -7.31 7.26
CA THR A 140 -3.64 -7.71 5.86
C THR A 140 -2.30 -7.64 5.10
N LEU A 141 -1.52 -6.58 5.30
CA LEU A 141 -0.17 -6.45 4.72
C LEU A 141 0.82 -7.48 5.28
N TRP A 142 0.75 -7.83 6.56
CA TRP A 142 1.59 -8.88 7.14
C TRP A 142 1.25 -10.27 6.61
N ILE A 143 -0.03 -10.56 6.36
CA ILE A 143 -0.47 -11.79 5.70
C ILE A 143 0.06 -11.82 4.25
N ALA A 144 -0.03 -10.70 3.51
CA ALA A 144 0.54 -10.58 2.18
C ALA A 144 2.06 -10.81 2.20
N ALA A 145 2.77 -10.23 3.16
CA ALA A 145 4.21 -10.38 3.34
C ALA A 145 4.60 -11.84 3.61
N ALA A 146 3.97 -12.50 4.57
CA ALA A 146 4.25 -13.90 4.88
C ALA A 146 4.01 -14.80 3.66
N THR A 147 2.90 -14.59 2.96
CA THR A 147 2.55 -15.36 1.76
C THR A 147 3.54 -15.12 0.62
N LYS A 148 3.98 -13.87 0.42
CA LYS A 148 4.98 -13.50 -0.59
C LYS A 148 6.37 -14.05 -0.24
N ALA A 149 6.76 -14.05 1.03
CA ALA A 149 8.02 -14.64 1.47
C ALA A 149 8.07 -16.14 1.17
N VAL A 150 6.96 -16.87 1.38
CA VAL A 150 6.84 -18.28 0.99
C VAL A 150 6.92 -18.43 -0.54
N ALA A 151 6.29 -17.53 -1.31
CA ALA A 151 6.35 -17.56 -2.78
C ALA A 151 7.77 -17.39 -3.35
N GLU A 152 8.63 -16.66 -2.64
CA GLU A 152 10.03 -16.38 -3.04
C GLU A 152 11.02 -17.44 -2.53
N TRP A 153 10.56 -18.42 -1.76
CA TRP A 153 11.43 -19.43 -1.17
C TRP A 153 12.02 -20.38 -2.24
N PRO A 154 13.34 -20.70 -2.21
CA PRO A 154 14.01 -21.45 -3.28
C PRO A 154 13.51 -22.90 -3.51
N ASN A 155 12.93 -23.54 -2.48
CA ASN A 155 12.61 -24.97 -2.50
C ASN A 155 11.08 -25.25 -2.61
N LYS A 156 10.57 -25.14 -3.85
CA LYS A 156 9.34 -25.77 -4.42
C LYS A 156 7.93 -25.28 -4.00
N ASN A 157 7.05 -25.33 -5.01
CA ASN A 157 5.61 -25.02 -5.09
C ASN A 157 5.18 -23.54 -5.02
N SER A 158 5.98 -22.67 -5.66
CA SER A 158 5.77 -21.22 -5.66
C SER A 158 4.50 -20.74 -6.38
N ARG A 159 3.96 -21.44 -7.39
CA ARG A 159 2.93 -20.84 -8.25
C ARG A 159 1.60 -20.54 -7.54
N ALA A 160 1.15 -21.43 -6.65
CA ALA A 160 -0.05 -21.16 -5.85
C ALA A 160 0.18 -19.94 -4.96
N PHE A 161 1.35 -19.84 -4.32
CA PHE A 161 1.73 -18.71 -3.50
C PHE A 161 1.98 -17.42 -4.28
N SER A 162 2.45 -17.51 -5.54
CA SER A 162 2.61 -16.37 -6.48
C SER A 162 1.28 -15.68 -6.80
N ILE A 163 0.16 -16.41 -6.70
CA ILE A 163 -1.19 -15.86 -6.81
C ILE A 163 -1.74 -15.52 -5.41
N ALA A 164 -1.57 -16.42 -4.44
CA ALA A 164 -2.20 -16.29 -3.13
C ALA A 164 -1.81 -15.00 -2.40
N TRP A 165 -0.57 -14.51 -2.54
CA TRP A 165 -0.13 -13.26 -1.90
C TRP A 165 -0.81 -12.01 -2.49
N LEU A 166 -1.34 -12.09 -3.72
CA LEU A 166 -2.09 -11.00 -4.35
C LEU A 166 -3.51 -10.87 -3.79
N LEU A 167 -4.06 -11.92 -3.16
CA LEU A 167 -5.38 -11.88 -2.54
C LEU A 167 -5.44 -10.95 -1.31
N PRO A 168 -4.53 -11.04 -0.32
CA PRO A 168 -4.49 -10.05 0.75
C PRO A 168 -4.08 -8.67 0.23
N LEU A 169 -3.27 -8.55 -0.84
CA LEU A 169 -3.01 -7.25 -1.45
C LEU A 169 -4.26 -6.62 -2.07
N LEU A 170 -5.09 -7.43 -2.74
CA LEU A 170 -6.40 -7.03 -3.24
C LEU A 170 -7.32 -6.61 -2.07
N LEU A 171 -7.34 -7.40 -1.00
CA LEU A 171 -8.13 -7.09 0.19
C LEU A 171 -7.69 -5.75 0.80
N PHE A 172 -6.38 -5.51 0.93
CA PHE A 172 -5.85 -4.21 1.37
C PHE A 172 -6.33 -3.06 0.48
N GLY A 173 -6.33 -3.24 -0.85
CA GLY A 173 -6.89 -2.25 -1.76
C GLY A 173 -8.39 -1.98 -1.54
N LEU A 174 -9.17 -3.01 -1.25
CA LEU A 174 -10.60 -2.88 -0.93
C LEU A 174 -10.84 -2.24 0.43
N GLU A 175 -10.03 -2.59 1.43
CA GLU A 175 -10.04 -2.01 2.77
C GLU A 175 -9.78 -0.50 2.71
N LEU A 176 -8.81 -0.06 1.88
CA LEU A 176 -8.56 1.35 1.59
C LEU A 176 -9.72 2.05 0.89
N LEU A 177 -10.45 1.36 0.00
CA LEU A 177 -11.62 1.91 -0.70
C LEU A 177 -12.83 2.14 0.22
N VAL A 178 -12.97 1.34 1.28
CA VAL A 178 -14.04 1.49 2.28
C VAL A 178 -13.59 2.25 3.53
N TYR A 179 -12.34 2.69 3.56
CA TYR A 179 -11.80 3.54 4.61
C TYR A 179 -12.65 4.81 4.73
N THR A 180 -12.96 5.19 5.96
CA THR A 180 -13.66 6.44 6.21
C THR A 180 -13.15 7.21 7.41
N GLU A 181 -13.14 8.53 7.23
CA GLU A 181 -12.90 9.54 8.26
C GLU A 181 -14.19 10.30 8.61
N GLY A 182 -15.33 9.86 8.07
CA GLY A 182 -16.63 10.51 8.24
C GLY A 182 -16.76 11.78 7.40
N GLY A 183 -16.23 11.78 6.17
CA GLY A 183 -16.28 12.91 5.24
C GLY A 183 -17.61 13.68 5.31
N THR A 184 -17.50 15.01 5.34
CA THR A 184 -18.59 15.97 5.56
C THR A 184 -19.80 15.64 4.68
N PRO A 185 -21.06 15.72 5.19
CA PRO A 185 -22.22 15.61 4.32
C PRO A 185 -22.13 16.69 3.24
N LEU A 186 -22.30 16.30 1.97
CA LEU A 186 -22.53 17.18 0.83
C LEU A 186 -23.87 17.93 0.99
N ILE A 187 -24.10 18.70 2.05
CA ILE A 187 -25.30 19.53 2.20
C ILE A 187 -24.93 20.79 2.97
N HIS A 188 -24.64 21.86 2.24
CA HIS A 188 -25.38 23.13 2.31
C HIS A 188 -24.89 24.03 1.17
N MET A 189 -25.29 23.71 -0.07
CA MET A 189 -25.54 24.79 -1.02
C MET A 189 -26.83 25.45 -0.54
N ALA A 190 -26.69 26.51 0.25
CA ALA A 190 -27.78 27.42 0.54
C ALA A 190 -28.18 28.10 -0.77
N HIS A 191 -29.39 27.80 -1.24
CA HIS A 191 -30.15 28.62 -2.17
C HIS A 191 -30.84 29.76 -1.41
#